data_AF-A0A2R6L4X0-F1
#
_entry.id   AF-A0A2R6L4X0-F1
#
_cell.length_a   1.000
_cell.length_b   1.000
_cell.length_c   1.000
_cell.angle_alpha   90.00
_cell.angle_beta   90.00
_cell.angle_gamma   90.00
#
_symmetry.space_group_name_H-M   'P 1'
#
loop_
_entity.id
_entity.type
_entity.pdbx_description
1 polymer ?
#
loop_
_entity_poly.entity_id
_entity_poly.type
_entity_poly.pdbx_seq_one_letter_code
_entity_poly.pdbx_strand_id
1 'polypeptide(L)'
;MEWRCADCGRVHDDPPERCACDSANVEPAAGDDGRFSPLAVRRRLLSPADADRSLIREEPYVRLLFRAVVALAAVVLLVTVVALFV
;
A
#
# COMPACT_ATOMS: atom_id res chain seq x y z
N MET A 1 3.70 18.09 17.12
CA MET A 1 4.00 16.93 16.26
C MET A 1 3.65 15.73 17.12
N GLU A 2 2.62 14.98 16.76
CA GLU A 2 2.11 13.91 17.64
C GLU A 2 3.05 12.69 17.61
N TRP A 3 3.23 12.05 18.74
CA TRP A 3 4.04 10.85 18.97
C TRP A 3 3.17 9.69 19.42
N ARG A 4 3.52 8.47 19.07
CA ARG A 4 2.73 7.29 19.40
C ARG A 4 3.60 6.15 19.92
N CYS A 5 3.14 5.50 20.96
CA CYS A 5 3.77 4.27 21.44
C CYS A 5 3.45 3.09 20.52
N ALA A 6 4.46 2.38 20.04
CA ALA A 6 4.28 1.23 19.14
C ALA A 6 3.66 0.00 19.84
N ASP A 7 3.79 -0.10 21.17
CA ASP A 7 3.28 -1.27 21.91
C ASP A 7 1.86 -1.08 22.44
N CYS A 8 1.57 0.05 23.09
CA CYS A 8 0.25 0.33 23.65
C CYS A 8 -0.61 1.27 22.81
N GLY A 9 -0.07 1.87 21.75
CA GLY A 9 -0.81 2.68 20.80
C GLY A 9 -1.28 4.04 21.30
N ARG A 10 -0.92 4.45 22.52
CA ARG A 10 -1.24 5.77 23.08
C ARG A 10 -0.51 6.88 22.32
N VAL A 11 -1.21 7.98 22.13
CA VAL A 11 -0.72 9.20 21.47
C VAL A 11 -0.31 10.20 22.53
N HIS A 12 0.78 10.90 22.28
CA HIS A 12 1.42 11.87 23.14
C HIS A 12 1.78 13.11 22.32
N ASP A 13 1.61 14.30 22.89
CA ASP A 13 1.94 15.56 22.21
C ASP A 13 3.46 15.78 22.09
N ASP A 14 4.22 15.18 23.01
CA ASP A 14 5.68 15.19 23.08
C ASP A 14 6.22 13.75 23.15
N PRO A 15 7.45 13.48 22.67
CA PRO A 15 8.05 12.13 22.73
C PRO A 15 8.37 11.76 24.18
N PRO A 16 7.69 10.77 24.79
CA PRO A 16 8.04 10.34 26.13
C PRO A 16 9.27 9.41 26.10
N GLU A 17 10.12 9.46 27.14
CA GLU A 17 11.20 8.47 27.31
C GLU A 17 10.65 7.05 27.53
N ARG A 18 9.46 6.96 28.14
CA ARG A 18 8.73 5.72 28.39
C ARG A 18 7.23 5.93 28.24
N CYS A 19 6.58 5.01 27.55
CA CYS A 19 5.13 4.92 27.46
C CYS A 19 4.51 4.45 28.78
N ALA A 20 3.20 4.65 28.95
CA ALA A 20 2.45 4.11 30.09
C ALA A 20 2.45 2.57 30.19
N CYS A 21 2.88 1.86 29.14
CA CYS A 21 3.09 0.42 29.15
C CYS A 21 4.54 0.00 29.47
N ASP A 22 5.36 0.95 29.92
CA ASP A 22 6.79 0.79 30.23
C ASP A 22 7.70 0.47 29.03
N SER A 23 7.17 0.63 27.81
CA SER A 23 7.95 0.56 26.57
C SER A 23 8.65 1.88 26.26
N ALA A 24 9.87 1.81 25.72
CA ALA A 24 10.59 2.95 25.15
C ALA A 24 10.39 3.08 23.62
N ASN A 25 9.51 2.27 23.04
CA ASN A 25 9.29 2.21 21.60
C ASN A 25 8.27 3.27 21.15
N VAL A 26 8.76 4.48 20.90
CA VAL A 26 7.96 5.65 20.51
C VAL A 26 8.30 6.06 19.08
N GLU A 27 7.28 6.23 18.25
CA GLU A 27 7.40 6.60 16.84
C GLU A 27 6.61 7.90 16.57
N PRO A 28 7.03 8.74 15.60
CA PRO A 28 6.25 9.91 15.20
C PRO A 28 4.90 9.47 14.61
N ALA A 29 3.79 10.00 15.11
CA ALA A 29 2.46 9.62 14.67
C ALA A 29 2.13 10.11 13.25
N ALA A 30 2.89 11.10 12.74
CA ALA A 30 2.57 11.84 11.52
C ALA A 30 3.56 11.61 10.35
N GLY A 31 4.44 10.60 10.39
CA GLY A 31 5.60 10.61 9.50
C GLY A 31 6.12 9.31 8.92
N ASP A 32 5.47 8.16 9.12
CA ASP A 32 5.90 6.96 8.42
C ASP A 32 4.74 6.32 7.67
N ASP A 33 5.02 6.03 6.41
CA ASP A 33 4.15 5.36 5.45
C ASP A 33 3.87 3.95 5.99
N GLY A 34 2.90 3.88 6.91
CA GLY A 34 2.54 2.74 7.77
C GLY A 34 2.08 1.48 7.04
N ARG A 35 2.49 1.31 5.79
CA ARG A 35 2.32 0.11 4.99
C ARG A 35 3.21 -1.04 5.50
N PHE A 36 4.32 -0.77 6.20
CA PHE A 36 5.28 -1.79 6.64
C PHE A 36 5.48 -1.91 8.16
N SER A 37 4.79 -1.12 8.98
CA SER A 37 4.93 -1.24 10.44
C SER A 37 4.35 -2.56 10.96
N PRO A 38 4.94 -3.17 12.01
CA PRO A 38 4.47 -4.45 12.56
C PRO A 38 3.02 -4.38 13.08
N LEU A 39 2.58 -3.22 13.56
CA LEU A 39 1.18 -2.98 13.92
C LEU A 39 0.25 -2.98 12.70
N ALA A 40 0.66 -2.37 11.59
CA ALA A 40 -0.11 -2.40 10.35
C ALA A 40 -0.23 -3.82 9.79
N VAL A 41 0.85 -4.61 9.86
CA VAL A 41 0.85 -6.04 9.51
C VAL A 41 -0.12 -6.81 10.40
N ARG A 42 -0.07 -6.62 11.73
CA ARG A 42 -1.00 -7.26 12.67
C ARG A 42 -2.46 -6.91 12.36
N ARG A 43 -2.74 -5.63 12.05
CA ARG A 43 -4.10 -5.18 11.72
C ARG A 43 -4.62 -5.79 10.42
N ARG A 44 -3.77 -5.92 9.39
CA ARG A 44 -4.10 -6.61 8.12
C ARG A 44 -4.36 -8.10 8.29
N LEU A 45 -3.64 -8.77 9.18
CA LEU A 45 -3.84 -10.19 9.48
C LEU A 45 -5.16 -10.45 10.23
N LEU A 46 -5.56 -9.52 11.10
CA LEU A 46 -6.78 -9.63 11.90
C LEU A 46 -8.04 -9.13 11.17
N SER A 47 -7.88 -8.20 10.22
CA SER A 47 -8.96 -7.70 9.36
C SER A 47 -8.54 -7.83 7.89
N PRO A 48 -8.75 -9.01 7.27
CA PRO A 48 -8.41 -9.22 5.86
C PRO A 48 -9.26 -8.39 4.89
N ALA A 49 -10.32 -7.75 5.36
CA ALA A 49 -11.10 -6.77 4.58
C ALA A 49 -10.42 -5.39 4.53
N ASP A 50 -9.68 -5.01 5.58
CA ASP A 50 -8.85 -3.80 5.65
C ASP A 50 -7.43 -4.04 5.10
N ALA A 51 -7.08 -5.29 4.79
CA ALA A 51 -5.92 -5.61 3.98
C ALA A 51 -6.16 -5.06 2.58
N ASP A 52 -5.72 -3.82 2.43
CA ASP A 52 -5.93 -2.98 1.27
C ASP A 52 -5.54 -3.73 -0.01
N ARG A 53 -6.55 -4.33 -0.67
CA ARG A 53 -6.43 -4.92 -2.01
C ARG A 53 -6.30 -3.83 -3.08
N SER A 54 -6.10 -2.57 -2.67
CA SER A 54 -5.85 -1.40 -3.52
C SER A 54 -4.52 -1.42 -4.26
N LEU A 55 -3.62 -2.39 -3.99
CA LEU A 55 -2.41 -2.59 -4.80
C LEU A 55 -2.70 -2.69 -6.31
N ILE A 56 -3.93 -3.04 -6.71
CA ILE A 56 -4.37 -3.06 -8.11
C ILE A 56 -5.22 -1.83 -8.50
N ARG A 57 -5.69 -1.03 -7.53
CA ARG A 57 -6.80 -0.08 -7.74
C ARG A 57 -6.40 1.38 -7.94
N GLU A 58 -5.20 1.81 -7.51
CA GLU A 58 -4.96 3.26 -7.35
C GLU A 58 -3.95 3.91 -8.29
N GLU A 59 -3.34 3.19 -9.23
CA GLU A 59 -2.46 3.85 -10.20
C GLU A 59 -3.15 4.04 -11.57
N PRO A 60 -3.68 5.24 -11.87
CA PRO A 60 -4.33 5.51 -13.17
C PRO A 60 -3.38 5.21 -14.34
N TYR A 61 -2.07 5.37 -14.14
CA TYR A 61 -1.04 5.04 -15.10
C TYR A 61 -0.94 3.54 -15.40
N VAL A 62 -1.04 2.67 -14.38
CA VAL A 62 -0.99 1.20 -14.57
C VAL A 62 -2.19 0.73 -15.40
N ARG A 63 -3.38 1.28 -15.12
CA ARG A 63 -4.59 0.96 -15.89
C ARG A 63 -4.50 1.42 -17.34
N LEU A 64 -3.90 2.58 -17.60
CA LEU A 64 -3.67 3.08 -18.95
C LEU A 64 -2.64 2.23 -19.69
N LEU A 65 -1.53 1.87 -19.03
CA LEU A 65 -0.49 1.03 -19.60
C LEU A 65 -1.01 -0.37 -19.95
N PHE A 66 -1.78 -0.99 -19.05
CA PHE A 66 -2.44 -2.26 -19.31
C PHE A 66 -3.35 -2.19 -20.55
N ARG A 67 -4.19 -1.16 -20.64
CA ARG A 67 -5.06 -0.95 -21.82
C ARG A 67 -4.27 -0.74 -23.10
N ALA A 68 -3.17 0.01 -23.05
CA ALA A 68 -2.30 0.24 -24.20
C ALA A 68 -1.66 -1.07 -24.68
N VAL A 69 -1.16 -1.90 -23.75
CA VAL A 69 -0.59 -3.22 -24.08
C VAL A 69 -1.63 -4.13 -24.72
N VAL A 70 -2.85 -4.20 -24.18
CA VAL A 70 -3.94 -5.01 -24.75
C VAL A 70 -4.32 -4.52 -26.15
N ALA A 71 -4.44 -3.21 -26.35
CA ALA A 71 -4.74 -2.63 -27.67
C ALA A 71 -3.65 -2.95 -28.69
N LEU A 72 -2.38 -2.81 -28.30
CA LEU A 72 -1.24 -3.12 -29.16
C LEU A 72 -1.18 -4.59 -29.54
N ALA A 73 -1.43 -5.49 -28.58
CA ALA A 73 -1.53 -6.92 -28.84
C ALA A 73 -2.64 -7.27 -29.84
N ALA A 74 -3.81 -6.64 -29.73
CA ALA A 74 -4.91 -6.84 -30.66
C ALA A 74 -4.58 -6.34 -32.09
N VAL A 75 -3.89 -5.20 -32.22
CA VAL A 75 -3.43 -4.68 -33.51
C VAL A 75 -2.41 -5.63 -34.15
N VAL A 76 -1.43 -6.10 -33.38
CA VAL A 76 -0.43 -7.06 -33.86
C VAL A 76 -1.11 -8.34 -34.33
N LEU A 77 -2.04 -8.88 -33.54
CA LEU A 77 -2.83 -10.06 -33.93
C LEU A 77 -3.54 -9.82 -35.27
N LEU A 78 -4.25 -8.69 -35.41
CA LEU A 78 -4.98 -8.36 -36.63
C LEU A 78 -4.04 -8.25 -37.84
N VAL A 79 -2.89 -7.59 -37.69
CA VAL A 79 -1.88 -7.50 -38.75
C VAL A 79 -1.36 -8.88 -39.15
N THR A 80 -1.04 -9.74 -38.18
CA THR A 80 -0.56 -11.11 -38.46
C THR A 80 -1.62 -11.93 -39.19
N VAL A 81 -2.89 -11.81 -38.80
CA VAL A 81 -4.00 -12.48 -39.48
C VAL A 81 -4.09 -11.99 -40.93
N VAL A 82 -4.14 -10.68 -41.16
CA VAL A 82 -4.21 -10.12 -42.53
C VAL A 82 -3.03 -10.59 -43.38
N ALA A 83 -1.81 -10.57 -42.84
CA ALA A 83 -0.61 -11.01 -43.54
C ALA A 83 -0.59 -12.51 -43.89
N LEU A 84 -1.37 -13.34 -43.19
CA LEU A 84 -1.52 -14.77 -43.52
C LEU A 84 -2.56 -15.02 -44.63
N PHE A 85 -3.47 -14.08 -44.84
CA PHE A 85 -4.55 -14.17 -45.83
C PHE A 85 -4.30 -13.35 -47.11
N VAL A 86 -3.20 -12.60 -47.15
CA VAL A 86 -2.68 -11.85 -48.33
C VAL A 86 -1.50 -12.62 -48.91
#